data_AF-A0A7C6S1X4-F1
#
_entry.id   AF-A0A7C6S1X4-F1
#
_cell.length_a   1.000
_cell.length_b   1.000
_cell.length_c   1.000
_cell.angle_alpha   90.00
_cell.angle_beta   90.00
_cell.angle_gamma   90.00
#
_symmetry.space_group_name_H-M   'P 1'
#
loop_
_entity.id
_entity.type
_entity.pdbx_description
1 polymer ?
#
loop_
_entity_poly.entity_id
_entity_poly.type
_entity_poly.pdbx_seq_one_letter_code
_entity_poly.pdbx_strand_id
1 'polypeptide(L)'
;MTKLNHSRYLDYGAKMTGEYAYERAKHTPTHKQKKFYYRLYAMCKEHEVDTDVGFYTKTRADYALAIDKLIKRLQEKGVDVKGNGKNAGLMLINNTRLDGTYAIKQRIIISDKND
;
A
#
# COMPACT_ATOMS: atom_id res chain seq x y z
N MET A 1 -21.21 -38.33 -28.07
CA MET A 1 -20.25 -37.36 -27.47
C MET A 1 -21.03 -36.27 -26.76
N THR A 2 -21.08 -36.30 -25.44
CA THR A 2 -21.69 -35.26 -24.60
C THR A 2 -20.84 -34.00 -24.70
N LYS A 3 -21.35 -32.94 -25.33
CA LYS A 3 -20.73 -31.61 -25.28
C LYS A 3 -20.73 -31.15 -23.82
N LEU A 4 -19.56 -30.94 -23.24
CA LEU A 4 -19.38 -30.25 -21.97
C LEU A 4 -20.01 -28.85 -22.10
N ASN A 5 -21.19 -28.67 -21.51
CA ASN A 5 -21.81 -27.37 -21.36
C ASN A 5 -20.95 -26.59 -20.35
N HIS A 6 -19.97 -25.83 -20.83
CA HIS A 6 -19.26 -24.87 -19.99
C HIS A 6 -20.28 -23.83 -19.52
N SER A 7 -20.78 -24.04 -18.30
CA SER A 7 -21.61 -23.07 -17.59
C SER A 7 -20.83 -21.76 -17.51
N ARG A 8 -21.24 -20.75 -18.29
CA ARG A 8 -20.68 -19.39 -18.23
C ARG A 8 -20.66 -18.85 -16.79
N TYR A 9 -21.62 -19.26 -15.96
CA TYR A 9 -21.71 -18.85 -14.56
C TYR A 9 -20.55 -19.39 -13.70
N LEU A 10 -20.07 -20.60 -13.96
CA LEU A 10 -18.87 -21.13 -13.30
C LEU A 10 -17.61 -20.36 -13.71
N ASP A 11 -17.53 -19.97 -14.98
CA ASP A 11 -16.39 -19.25 -15.55
C ASP A 11 -16.31 -17.80 -15.03
N TYR A 12 -17.46 -17.12 -14.90
CA TYR A 12 -17.55 -15.80 -14.26
C TYR A 12 -17.23 -15.87 -12.76
N GLY A 13 -17.72 -16.90 -12.04
CA GLY A 13 -17.42 -17.08 -10.63
C GLY A 13 -15.93 -17.32 -10.35
N ALA A 14 -15.28 -18.13 -11.19
CA ALA A 14 -13.84 -18.38 -11.11
C ALA A 14 -13.02 -17.11 -11.42
N LYS A 15 -13.41 -16.33 -12.44
CA LYS A 15 -12.78 -15.05 -12.77
C LYS A 15 -12.89 -14.03 -11.64
N MET A 16 -14.08 -13.84 -11.08
CA MET A 16 -14.32 -12.93 -9.95
C MET A 16 -13.54 -13.36 -8.70
N THR A 17 -13.45 -14.66 -8.44
CA THR A 17 -12.67 -15.21 -7.32
C THR A 17 -11.17 -14.95 -7.50
N GLY A 18 -10.67 -15.13 -8.72
CA GLY A 18 -9.28 -14.82 -9.07
C GLY A 18 -8.96 -13.33 -8.92
N GLU A 19 -9.83 -12.45 -9.41
CA GLU A 19 -9.69 -10.99 -9.28
C GLU A 19 -9.70 -10.55 -7.81
N TYR A 20 -10.61 -11.10 -6.99
CA TYR A 20 -10.65 -10.80 -5.55
C TYR A 20 -9.38 -11.26 -4.82
N ALA A 21 -8.89 -12.47 -5.11
CA ALA A 21 -7.65 -12.98 -4.53
C ALA A 21 -6.44 -12.13 -4.92
N TYR A 22 -6.39 -11.70 -6.19
CA TYR A 22 -5.34 -10.83 -6.72
C TYR A 22 -5.34 -9.46 -6.06
N GLU A 23 -6.49 -8.81 -5.94
CA GLU A 23 -6.61 -7.51 -5.27
C GLU A 23 -6.32 -7.64 -3.76
N ARG A 24 -6.80 -8.71 -3.10
CA ARG A 24 -6.47 -8.98 -1.70
C ARG A 24 -4.95 -9.17 -1.50
N ALA A 25 -4.29 -9.88 -2.41
CA ALA A 25 -2.85 -10.08 -2.35
C ALA A 25 -2.08 -8.76 -2.56
N LYS A 26 -2.59 -7.83 -3.39
CA LYS A 26 -2.04 -6.48 -3.54
C LYS A 26 -2.20 -5.63 -2.28
N HIS A 27 -3.35 -5.72 -1.62
CA HIS A 27 -3.64 -4.97 -0.40
C HIS A 27 -2.90 -5.52 0.83
N THR A 28 -2.53 -6.79 0.82
CA THR A 28 -1.90 -7.43 2.00
C THR A 28 -0.45 -6.96 2.15
N PRO A 29 -0.05 -6.36 3.29
CA PRO A 29 1.33 -5.97 3.53
C PRO A 29 2.28 -7.17 3.50
N THR A 30 3.43 -7.00 2.84
CA THR A 30 4.43 -8.07 2.76
C THR A 30 5.14 -8.26 4.10
N HIS A 31 5.67 -9.47 4.34
CA HIS A 31 6.45 -9.75 5.56
C HIS A 31 7.66 -8.81 5.69
N LYS A 32 8.35 -8.51 4.58
CA LYS A 32 9.49 -7.58 4.55
C LYS A 32 9.10 -6.17 4.98
N GLN A 33 7.96 -5.66 4.51
CA GLN A 33 7.45 -4.35 4.93
C GLN A 33 7.12 -4.31 6.42
N LYS A 34 6.43 -5.34 6.95
CA LYS A 34 6.12 -5.40 8.38
C LYS A 34 7.40 -5.42 9.23
N LYS A 35 8.35 -6.28 8.87
CA LYS A 35 9.63 -6.41 9.57
C LYS A 35 10.41 -5.10 9.58
N PHE A 36 10.45 -4.42 8.43
CA PHE A 36 11.15 -3.13 8.32
C PHE A 36 10.44 -2.02 9.10
N TYR A 37 9.11 -1.93 9.01
CA TYR A 37 8.31 -0.98 9.78
C TYR A 37 8.54 -1.11 11.29
N TYR A 38 8.50 -2.34 11.85
CA TYR A 38 8.73 -2.52 13.28
C TYR A 38 10.16 -2.18 13.71
N ARG A 39 11.14 -2.39 12.83
CA ARG A 39 12.52 -1.96 13.08
C ARG A 39 12.63 -0.43 13.15
N LEU A 40 11.98 0.29 12.23
CA LEU A 40 11.94 1.76 12.26
C LEU A 40 11.22 2.27 13.50
N TYR A 41 10.10 1.63 13.88
CA TYR A 41 9.37 1.98 15.08
C TYR A 41 10.24 1.88 16.34
N ALA A 42 11.02 0.80 16.46
CA ALA A 42 11.97 0.63 17.56
C ALA A 42 13.05 1.72 17.56
N MET A 43 13.66 2.00 16.40
CA MET A 43 14.64 3.10 16.27
C MET A 43 14.05 4.45 16.67
N CYS A 44 12.83 4.76 16.23
CA CYS A 44 12.17 6.00 16.62
C CYS A 44 12.00 6.08 18.14
N LYS A 45 11.68 4.97 18.82
CA LYS A 45 11.59 4.94 20.29
C LYS A 45 12.95 5.15 20.96
N GLU A 46 14.01 4.54 20.44
CA GLU A 46 15.37 4.71 20.96
C GLU A 46 15.89 6.15 20.82
N HIS A 47 15.51 6.85 19.76
CA HIS A 47 15.94 8.23 19.48
C HIS A 47 14.94 9.32 19.90
N GLU A 48 13.93 8.94 20.70
CA GLU A 48 12.87 9.85 21.16
C GLU A 48 12.20 10.64 20.02
N VAL A 49 11.92 9.92 18.93
CA VAL A 49 11.24 10.41 17.74
C VAL A 49 9.78 9.97 17.78
N ASP A 50 8.88 10.89 17.43
CA ASP A 50 7.47 10.57 17.35
C ASP A 50 7.21 9.43 16.35
N THR A 51 6.41 8.46 16.78
CA THR A 51 6.03 7.28 15.99
C THR A 51 4.60 7.36 15.45
N ASP A 52 3.83 8.39 15.84
CA ASP A 52 2.46 8.52 15.38
C ASP A 52 2.41 8.98 13.92
N VAL A 53 1.93 8.09 13.04
CA VAL A 53 1.78 8.36 11.61
C VAL A 53 0.41 8.94 11.26
N GLY A 54 -0.51 9.06 12.23
CA GLY A 54 -1.84 9.66 12.10
C GLY A 54 -2.91 8.74 11.49
N PHE A 55 -2.62 7.47 11.28
CA PHE A 55 -3.56 6.48 10.76
C PHE A 55 -3.18 5.06 11.20
N TYR A 56 -4.15 4.15 11.20
CA TYR A 56 -3.92 2.76 11.56
C TYR A 56 -3.40 1.95 10.35
N THR A 57 -2.18 1.43 10.45
CA THR A 57 -1.50 0.69 9.37
C THR A 57 -2.07 -0.72 9.17
N LYS A 58 -2.87 -0.94 8.12
CA LYS A 58 -3.42 -2.27 7.75
C LYS A 58 -2.94 -2.77 6.41
N THR A 59 -2.92 -1.90 5.41
CA THR A 59 -2.69 -2.27 4.01
C THR A 59 -1.22 -2.14 3.64
N ARG A 60 -0.81 -2.83 2.57
CA ARG A 60 0.52 -2.72 1.97
C ARG A 60 0.94 -1.27 1.72
N ALA A 61 -0.02 -0.44 1.37
CA ALA A 61 0.19 0.95 1.03
C ALA A 61 0.30 1.81 2.30
N ASP A 62 -0.52 1.54 3.32
CA ASP A 62 -0.40 2.17 4.64
C ASP A 62 1.00 1.93 5.24
N TYR A 63 1.50 0.69 5.16
CA TYR A 63 2.85 0.36 5.62
C TYR A 63 3.93 1.13 4.85
N ALA A 64 3.77 1.31 3.53
CA ALA A 64 4.73 2.08 2.73
C ALA A 64 4.76 3.56 3.16
N LEU A 65 3.58 4.19 3.31
CA LEU A 65 3.49 5.57 3.79
C LEU A 65 4.04 5.74 5.21
N ALA A 66 3.74 4.80 6.10
CA ALA A 66 4.22 4.86 7.47
C ALA A 66 5.75 4.70 7.55
N ILE A 67 6.32 3.78 6.77
CA ILE A 67 7.78 3.62 6.63
C ILE A 67 8.43 4.93 6.19
N ASP A 68 7.93 5.57 5.13
CA ASP A 68 8.53 6.80 4.61
C ASP A 68 8.46 7.96 5.62
N LYS A 69 7.33 8.10 6.33
CA LYS A 69 7.20 9.10 7.41
C LYS A 69 8.22 8.86 8.52
N LEU A 70 8.37 7.62 8.97
CA LEU A 70 9.31 7.29 10.05
C LEU A 70 10.76 7.50 9.62
N ILE A 71 11.13 7.11 8.40
CA ILE A 71 12.47 7.38 7.84
C ILE A 71 12.74 8.88 7.84
N LYS A 72 11.80 9.70 7.35
CA LYS A 72 11.99 11.15 7.28
C LYS A 72 12.24 11.75 8.66
N ARG A 73 11.45 11.36 9.67
CA ARG A 73 11.62 11.84 11.05
C ARG A 73 12.96 11.43 11.67
N LEU A 74 13.41 10.20 11.39
CA LEU A 74 14.72 9.73 11.84
C LEU A 74 15.86 10.51 11.17
N GLN A 75 15.74 10.78 9.86
CA GLN A 75 16.71 11.59 9.12
C GLN A 75 16.75 13.05 9.60
N GLU A 76 15.59 13.66 9.92
CA GLU A 76 15.51 15.00 10.52
C GLU A 76 16.23 15.08 11.88
N LYS A 77 16.31 13.96 12.60
CA LYS A 77 17.09 13.81 13.85
C LYS A 77 18.55 13.41 13.63
N GLY A 78 19.02 13.33 12.39
CA GLY A 78 20.40 12.98 12.05
C GLY A 78 20.72 11.48 12.12
N VAL A 79 19.71 10.61 12.18
CA VAL A 79 19.90 9.15 12.15
C VAL A 79 19.94 8.69 10.70
N ASP A 80 21.08 8.14 10.26
CA ASP A 80 21.21 7.60 8.90
C ASP A 80 20.45 6.27 8.78
N VAL A 81 19.31 6.33 8.09
CA VAL A 81 18.48 5.17 7.79
C VAL A 81 18.41 5.00 6.28
N LYS A 82 19.04 3.94 5.78
CA LYS A 82 18.95 3.55 4.37
C LYS A 82 17.60 2.87 4.10
N GLY A 83 16.76 3.53 3.33
CA GLY A 83 15.54 2.97 2.76
C GLY A 83 15.81 2.07 1.54
N ASN A 84 14.75 1.64 0.87
CA ASN A 84 14.80 0.84 -0.37
C ASN A 84 15.02 1.69 -1.65
N GLY A 85 15.30 2.99 -1.53
CA GLY A 85 15.46 3.87 -2.70
C GLY A 85 14.15 4.12 -3.48
N LYS A 86 12.99 3.87 -2.86
CA LYS A 86 11.66 4.14 -3.42
C LYS A 86 10.91 5.08 -2.50
N ASN A 87 10.07 5.94 -3.09
CA ASN A 87 9.18 6.85 -2.38
C ASN A 87 7.72 6.43 -2.60
N ALA A 88 6.90 6.47 -1.56
CA ALA A 88 5.46 6.31 -1.61
C ALA A 88 4.76 7.67 -1.48
N GLY A 89 3.94 8.02 -2.48
CA GLY A 89 3.13 9.24 -2.50
C GLY A 89 1.64 8.94 -2.53
N LEU A 90 0.83 9.89 -2.04
CA LEU A 90 -0.63 9.87 -2.19
C LEU A 90 -1.03 10.67 -3.43
N MET A 91 -1.69 10.01 -4.37
CA MET A 91 -2.31 10.65 -5.53
C MET A 91 -3.83 10.64 -5.36
N LEU A 92 -4.44 11.81 -5.53
CA LEU A 92 -5.89 11.96 -5.62
C LEU A 92 -6.29 11.90 -7.10
N ILE A 93 -7.13 10.92 -7.44
CA ILE A 93 -7.70 10.78 -8.77
C ILE A 93 -9.15 11.23 -8.70
N ASN A 94 -9.41 12.36 -9.35
CA ASN A 94 -10.77 12.87 -9.51
C ASN A 94 -11.46 12.07 -10.61
N ASN A 95 -12.67 11.60 -10.31
CA ASN A 95 -13.46 10.87 -11.28
C ASN A 95 -14.90 11.42 -11.26
N THR A 96 -15.24 12.14 -12.33
CA THR A 96 -16.60 12.60 -12.56
C THR A 96 -17.29 11.58 -13.45
N ARG A 97 -18.35 10.96 -12.94
CA ARG A 97 -19.14 9.98 -13.69
C ARG A 97 -20.07 10.69 -14.67
N LEU A 98 -20.54 9.94 -15.67
CA LEU A 98 -21.46 10.43 -16.71
C LEU A 98 -22.79 10.94 -16.15
N ASP A 99 -23.19 10.51 -14.95
CA ASP A 99 -24.38 10.97 -14.22
C ASP A 99 -24.16 12.26 -13.41
N GLY A 100 -22.97 12.87 -13.51
CA GLY A 100 -22.60 14.08 -12.77
C GLY A 100 -22.12 13.83 -11.34
N THR A 101 -22.08 12.57 -10.85
CA THR A 101 -21.51 12.32 -9.52
C THR A 101 -19.99 12.45 -9.52
N TYR A 102 -19.48 13.17 -8.53
CA TYR A 102 -18.06 13.39 -8.32
C TYR A 102 -17.52 12.45 -7.24
N ALA A 103 -16.51 11.66 -7.59
CA ALA A 103 -15.82 10.78 -6.66
C ALA A 103 -14.32 11.07 -6.66
N ILE A 104 -13.74 11.19 -5.47
CA ILE A 104 -12.29 11.25 -5.29
C ILE A 104 -11.81 9.86 -4.90
N LYS A 105 -10.90 9.29 -5.70
CA LYS A 105 -10.20 8.04 -5.35
C LYS A 105 -8.80 8.39 -4.87
N GLN A 106 -8.47 7.95 -3.66
CA GLN A 106 -7.10 7.98 -3.16
C GLN A 106 -6.33 6.76 -3.67
N ARG A 107 -5.18 6.98 -4.31
CA ARG A 107 -4.27 5.91 -4.74
C ARG A 107 -2.87 6.20 -4.23
N ILE A 108 -2.25 5.20 -3.62
CA ILE A 108 -0.84 5.29 -3.23
C ILE A 108 0.01 4.85 -4.42
N ILE A 109 0.98 5.70 -4.79
CA ILE A 109 1.91 5.48 -5.90
C ILE A 109 3.30 5.28 -5.32
N ILE A 110 4.04 4.32 -5.88
CA ILE A 110 5.43 4.08 -5.54
C ILE A 110 6.25 4.51 -6.75
N SER A 111 7.17 5.45 -6.56
CA SER A 111 8.13 5.90 -7.57
C SER A 111 9.55 5.61 -7.10
N ASP A 112 10.47 5.44 -8.03
CA ASP A 112 11.90 5.39 -7.70
C ASP A 112 12.37 6.80 -7.27
N LYS A 113 13.29 6.85 -6.32
CA LYS A 113 13.87 8.09 -5.82
C LYS A 113 14.94 8.51 -6.85
N ASN A 114 14.64 9.52 -7.67
CA ASN A 114 15.67 10.12 -8.52
C ASN A 114 16.63 10.89 -7.61
N ASP A 115 17.89 10.47 -7.60
CA ASP A 115 19.00 11.18 -6.97
C ASP A 115 19.27 12.53 -7.66
#